data_AF-A0A7W0UCK5-F1
#
_entry.id   AF-A0A7W0UCK5-F1
#
_cell.length_a   1.000
_cell.length_b   1.000
_cell.length_c   1.000
_cell.angle_alpha   90.00
_cell.angle_beta   90.00
_cell.angle_gamma   90.00
#
_symmetry.space_group_name_H-M   'P 1'
#
loop_
_entity.id
_entity.type
_entity.pdbx_description
1 polymer ?
#
loop_
_entity_poly.entity_id
_entity_poly.type
_entity_poly.pdbx_seq_one_letter_code
_entity_poly.pdbx_strand_id
1 'polypeptide(L)'
;MAESAQPERERPRRNWIQEERRKTLGDYTCFCLGCGSVWRYFLEHEAELPAVCPHCGSETRNRCQECSAPFPSAFAVECEECGGEIRPPEVLGVRIRKPGR
;
A
#
# COMPACT_ATOMS: atom_id res chain seq x y z
N MET A 1 -32.33 -2.41 21.04
CA MET A 1 -31.34 -3.33 20.45
C MET A 1 -30.73 -2.58 19.29
N ALA A 2 -29.47 -2.19 19.43
CA ALA A 2 -28.79 -1.29 18.51
C ALA A 2 -28.02 -2.11 17.48
N GLU A 3 -28.28 -1.88 16.20
CA GLU A 3 -27.34 -2.28 15.16
C GLU A 3 -27.43 -1.25 14.02
N SER A 4 -26.62 -0.20 14.16
CA SER A 4 -26.44 0.82 13.15
C SER A 4 -25.33 0.37 12.21
N ALA A 5 -25.68 -0.36 11.14
CA ALA A 5 -24.75 -0.67 10.05
C ALA A 5 -24.37 0.65 9.35
N GLN A 6 -23.09 1.02 9.39
CA GLN A 6 -22.60 2.21 8.70
C GLN A 6 -22.58 1.97 7.18
N PRO A 7 -22.96 2.95 6.35
CA PRO A 7 -22.86 2.82 4.90
C PRO A 7 -21.38 2.77 4.47
N GLU A 8 -21.04 1.79 3.63
CA GLU A 8 -19.74 1.68 2.95
C GLU A 8 -19.41 3.01 2.26
N ARG A 9 -18.40 3.72 2.78
CA ARG A 9 -17.90 4.94 2.15
C ARG A 9 -17.14 4.53 0.89
N GLU A 10 -17.81 4.59 -0.25
CA GLU A 10 -17.16 4.39 -1.55
C GLU A 10 -16.03 5.41 -1.72
N ARG A 11 -14.79 4.92 -1.78
CA ARG A 11 -13.61 5.79 -1.88
C ARG A 11 -13.61 6.43 -3.26
N PRO A 12 -13.41 7.75 -3.35
CA PRO A 12 -13.40 8.43 -4.65
C PRO A 12 -12.29 7.85 -5.53
N ARG A 13 -12.66 7.46 -6.76
CA ARG A 13 -11.69 7.06 -7.80
C ARG A 13 -10.71 8.19 -8.05
N ARG A 14 -9.46 7.81 -8.36
CA ARG A 14 -8.39 8.78 -8.60
C ARG A 14 -8.67 9.62 -9.83
N ASN A 15 -8.21 10.87 -9.77
CA ASN A 15 -8.30 11.80 -10.89
C ASN A 15 -7.07 11.64 -11.81
N TRP A 16 -7.25 11.85 -13.12
CA TRP A 16 -6.26 11.68 -14.18
C TRP A 16 -4.88 12.30 -13.89
N ILE A 17 -4.83 13.45 -13.20
CA ILE A 17 -3.54 14.12 -12.89
C ILE A 17 -2.71 13.35 -11.85
N GLN A 18 -3.37 12.57 -10.99
CA GLN A 18 -2.69 11.70 -10.03
C GLN A 18 -2.16 10.42 -10.71
N GLU A 19 -2.74 10.03 -11.84
CA GLU A 19 -2.28 8.89 -12.64
C GLU A 19 -1.07 9.31 -13.48
N GLU A 20 -1.09 10.48 -14.12
CA GLU A 20 0.05 10.96 -14.92
C GLU A 20 1.33 11.20 -14.10
N ARG A 21 1.24 11.80 -12.91
CA ARG A 21 2.42 12.00 -12.05
C ARG A 21 3.08 10.69 -11.58
N ARG A 22 2.35 9.58 -11.60
CA ARG A 22 2.84 8.26 -11.18
C ARG A 22 3.73 7.61 -12.24
N LYS A 23 3.45 7.87 -13.52
CA LYS A 23 4.21 7.33 -14.66
C LYS A 23 5.68 7.77 -14.73
N THR A 24 6.07 8.85 -14.03
CA THR A 24 7.47 9.35 -14.07
C THR A 24 8.36 8.79 -12.97
N LEU A 25 7.80 8.37 -11.83
CA LEU A 25 8.57 8.00 -10.62
C LEU A 25 8.36 6.53 -10.19
N GLY A 26 7.59 5.75 -10.95
CA GLY A 26 7.10 4.43 -10.60
C GLY A 26 5.65 4.48 -10.12
N ASP A 27 4.80 3.71 -10.79
CA ASP A 27 3.35 3.68 -10.56
C ASP A 27 3.00 3.04 -9.21
N TYR A 28 3.84 2.09 -8.78
CA TYR A 28 3.57 1.23 -7.65
C TYR A 28 4.72 1.22 -6.65
N THR A 29 4.44 0.62 -5.48
CA THR A 29 5.32 0.62 -4.32
C THR A 29 5.42 -0.78 -3.74
N CYS A 30 6.65 -1.16 -3.39
CA CYS A 30 6.98 -2.33 -2.61
C CYS A 30 7.51 -1.83 -1.27
N PHE A 31 7.08 -2.43 -0.15
CA PHE A 31 7.57 -2.03 1.16
C PHE A 31 7.87 -3.22 2.07
N CYS A 32 8.83 -3.02 2.96
CA CYS A 32 9.18 -3.96 4.00
C CYS A 32 8.18 -3.89 5.17
N LEU A 33 7.74 -5.05 5.66
CA LEU A 33 6.83 -5.15 6.81
C LEU A 33 7.53 -4.94 8.16
N GLY A 34 8.84 -5.17 8.23
CA GLY A 34 9.63 -4.99 9.45
C GLY A 34 10.09 -3.54 9.66
N CYS A 35 10.90 -3.03 8.73
CA CYS A 35 11.55 -1.71 8.88
C CYS A 35 10.85 -0.57 8.12
N GLY A 36 9.88 -0.86 7.26
CA GLY A 36 9.17 0.16 6.48
C GLY A 36 9.93 0.75 5.29
N SER A 37 11.09 0.20 4.91
CA SER A 37 11.79 0.60 3.67
C SER A 37 10.86 0.45 2.47
N VAL A 38 10.95 1.38 1.52
CA VAL A 38 10.05 1.46 0.35
C VAL A 38 10.84 1.59 -0.94
N TRP A 39 10.42 0.86 -1.96
CA TRP A 39 10.87 1.00 -3.34
C TRP A 39 9.68 1.33 -4.23
N ARG A 40 9.92 2.16 -5.25
CA ARG A 40 8.95 2.42 -6.31
C ARG A 40 9.34 1.61 -7.55
N TYR A 41 8.35 1.12 -8.27
CA TYR A 41 8.56 0.28 -9.44
C TYR A 41 7.44 0.45 -10.47
N PHE A 42 7.74 0.03 -11.69
CA PHE A 42 6.78 -0.16 -12.78
C PHE A 42 6.42 -1.64 -12.88
N LEU A 43 5.22 -1.97 -13.39
CA LEU A 43 4.78 -3.37 -13.50
C LEU A 43 5.75 -4.25 -14.29
N GLU A 44 6.39 -3.69 -15.31
CA GLU A 44 7.39 -4.40 -16.12
C GLU A 44 8.63 -4.84 -15.33
N HIS A 45 8.97 -4.11 -14.26
CA HIS A 45 10.13 -4.36 -13.38
C HIS A 45 9.75 -5.04 -12.07
N GLU A 46 8.53 -5.58 -11.95
CA GLU A 46 8.06 -6.22 -10.72
C GLU A 46 8.94 -7.41 -10.31
N ALA A 47 9.43 -8.19 -11.27
CA ALA A 47 10.25 -9.37 -11.02
C ALA A 47 11.63 -9.04 -10.43
N GLU A 48 12.07 -7.79 -10.51
CA GLU A 48 13.36 -7.33 -9.97
C GLU A 48 13.26 -6.94 -8.49
N LEU A 49 12.05 -6.92 -7.92
CA LEU A 49 11.85 -6.56 -6.53
C LEU A 49 12.43 -7.61 -5.58
N PRO A 50 13.09 -7.17 -4.49
CA PRO A 50 13.61 -8.11 -3.51
C PRO A 50 12.44 -8.74 -2.74
N ALA A 51 12.34 -10.07 -2.70
CA ALA A 51 11.35 -10.79 -1.88
C ALA A 51 11.61 -10.64 -0.36
N VAL A 52 12.86 -10.35 0.00
CA VAL A 52 13.31 -10.14 1.37
C VAL A 52 14.03 -8.81 1.46
N CYS A 53 13.75 -8.03 2.49
CA CYS A 53 14.30 -6.70 2.66
C CYS A 53 15.83 -6.75 2.83
N PRO A 54 16.61 -6.08 1.97
CA PRO A 54 18.07 -6.07 2.07
C PRO A 54 18.58 -5.33 3.32
N HIS A 55 17.74 -4.55 4.00
CA HIS A 55 18.14 -3.80 5.19
C HIS A 55 17.91 -4.54 6.51
N CYS A 56 16.86 -5.37 6.61
CA CYS A 56 16.49 -6.00 7.87
C CYS A 56 16.10 -7.49 7.76
N GLY A 57 16.15 -8.07 6.57
CA GLY A 57 15.83 -9.49 6.35
C GLY A 57 14.35 -9.86 6.49
N SER A 58 13.46 -8.89 6.70
CA SER A 58 12.01 -9.14 6.79
C SER A 58 11.35 -9.26 5.41
N GLU A 59 10.13 -9.80 5.36
CA GLU A 59 9.33 -9.90 4.14
C GLU A 59 9.02 -8.51 3.53
N THR A 60 9.09 -8.43 2.21
CA THR A 60 8.61 -7.28 1.44
C THR A 60 7.27 -7.61 0.79
N ARG A 61 6.44 -6.59 0.59
CA ARG A 61 5.14 -6.75 -0.04
C ARG A 61 4.93 -5.68 -1.11
N ASN A 62 4.61 -6.14 -2.31
CA ASN A 62 4.34 -5.34 -3.50
C ASN A 62 2.91 -5.53 -4.03
N ARG A 63 2.24 -6.61 -3.59
CA ARG A 63 0.91 -7.06 -4.03
C ARG A 63 0.02 -7.41 -2.85
N CYS A 64 -1.28 -7.18 -3.00
CA CYS A 64 -2.28 -7.63 -2.04
C CYS A 64 -2.37 -9.16 -2.03
N GLN A 65 -2.41 -9.77 -0.84
CA GLN A 65 -2.55 -11.22 -0.69
C GLN A 65 -3.94 -11.74 -1.10
N GLU A 66 -4.96 -10.89 -1.09
CA GLU A 66 -6.33 -11.28 -1.41
C GLU A 66 -6.66 -11.12 -2.90
N CYS A 67 -6.35 -9.97 -3.49
CA CYS A 67 -6.74 -9.64 -4.87
C CYS A 67 -5.57 -9.46 -5.83
N SER A 68 -4.33 -9.59 -5.37
CA SER A 68 -3.12 -9.35 -6.18
C SER A 68 -3.03 -7.94 -6.79
N ALA A 69 -3.77 -6.96 -6.26
CA ALA A 69 -3.64 -5.57 -6.69
C ALA A 69 -2.27 -5.01 -6.26
N PRO A 70 -1.59 -4.25 -7.13
CA PRO A 70 -0.33 -3.61 -6.80
C PRO A 70 -0.56 -2.34 -5.96
N PHE A 71 0.39 -1.99 -5.08
CA PHE A 71 0.17 -0.87 -4.18
C PHE A 71 0.61 0.46 -4.78
N PRO A 72 -0.30 1.43 -4.94
CA PRO A 72 -0.02 2.71 -5.57
C PRO A 72 0.51 3.77 -4.58
N SER A 73 0.67 3.41 -3.30
CA SER A 73 1.12 4.30 -2.23
C SER A 73 1.94 3.55 -1.17
N ALA A 74 3.07 4.17 -0.83
CA ALA A 74 3.96 3.76 0.25
C ALA A 74 3.31 3.78 1.64
N PHE A 75 2.14 4.42 1.78
CA PHE A 75 1.37 4.54 3.02
C PHE A 75 0.08 3.71 2.98
N ALA A 76 0.01 2.74 2.07
CA ALA A 76 -1.08 1.77 2.05
C ALA A 76 -1.00 0.90 3.32
N VAL A 77 -2.12 0.84 4.04
CA VAL A 77 -2.35 -0.07 5.18
C VAL A 77 -3.49 -1.03 4.86
N GLU A 78 -4.35 -0.62 3.92
CA GLU A 78 -5.50 -1.33 3.40
C GLU A 78 -5.47 -1.25 1.88
N CYS A 79 -5.90 -2.31 1.20
CA CYS A 79 -5.98 -2.39 -0.24
C CYS A 79 -7.03 -1.41 -0.78
N GLU A 80 -6.65 -0.60 -1.77
CA GLU A 80 -7.59 0.33 -2.39
C GLU A 80 -8.58 -0.33 -3.35
N GLU A 81 -8.31 -1.58 -3.78
CA GLU A 81 -9.21 -2.34 -4.67
C GLU A 81 -10.20 -3.22 -3.88
N CYS A 82 -9.73 -4.01 -2.92
CA CYS A 82 -10.58 -4.96 -2.18
C CYS A 82 -10.85 -4.58 -0.71
N GLY A 83 -10.18 -3.57 -0.16
CA GLY A 83 -10.31 -3.22 1.26
C GLY A 83 -9.60 -4.17 2.23
N GLY A 84 -8.89 -5.20 1.74
CA GLY A 84 -8.14 -6.13 2.58
C GLY A 84 -6.97 -5.49 3.33
N GLU A 85 -6.66 -5.98 4.54
CA GLU A 85 -5.54 -5.47 5.34
C GLU A 85 -4.21 -5.86 4.68
N ILE A 86 -3.37 -4.86 4.38
CA ILE A 86 -2.07 -5.10 3.75
C ILE A 86 -0.97 -5.28 4.81
N ARG A 87 -1.01 -4.42 5.84
CA ARG A 87 -0.04 -4.38 6.95
C ARG A 87 -0.60 -3.58 8.13
N PRO A 88 -0.04 -3.75 9.33
CA PRO A 88 -0.38 -2.91 10.48
C PRO A 88 -0.22 -1.41 10.18
N PRO A 89 -1.05 -0.54 10.80
CA PRO A 89 -0.99 0.91 10.59
C PRO A 89 0.20 1.60 11.28
N GLU A 90 1.09 0.81 11.89
CA GLU A 90 2.26 1.25 12.64
C GLU A 90 3.49 0.47 12.19
N VAL A 91 4.62 1.16 12.05
CA VAL A 91 5.94 0.57 11.76
C VAL A 91 6.94 1.18 12.72
N LEU A 92 7.72 0.35 13.41
CA LEU A 92 8.71 0.78 14.40
C LEU A 92 8.13 1.75 15.47
N GLY A 93 6.87 1.54 15.86
CA GLY A 93 6.17 2.37 16.84
C GLY A 93 5.65 3.72 16.31
N VAL A 94 5.75 3.97 15.00
CA VAL A 94 5.27 5.20 14.35
C VAL A 94 4.06 4.90 13.47
N ARG A 95 3.01 5.71 13.58
CA ARG A 95 1.83 5.63 12.71
C ARG A 95 2.14 6.05 11.28
N ILE A 96 1.75 5.20 10.33
CA ILE A 96 1.96 5.43 8.89
C ILE A 96 1.09 6.59 8.40
N ARG A 97 -0.14 6.72 8.91
CA ARG A 97 -1.05 7.82 8.58
C ARG A 97 -1.32 8.69 9.79
N LYS A 98 -1.41 10.01 9.56
CA LYS A 98 -1.92 10.93 10.57
C LYS A 98 -3.38 10.55 10.90
N PRO A 99 -3.80 10.62 12.17
CA PRO A 99 -5.22 10.51 12.49
C PRO A 99 -5.99 11.57 11.70
N GLY A 100 -7.13 11.18 11.11
CA GLY A 100 -7.99 12.10 10.38
C GLY A 100 -8.36 13.29 11.27
N ARG A 101 -8.29 14.51 10.71
CA ARG A 101 -8.73 15.74 11.38
C ARG A 101 -10.24 15.88 11.30
#